data_AF-A0A2W5WW61-F1
#
_entry.id   AF-A0A2W5WW61-F1
#
_cell.length_a   1.000
_cell.length_b   1.000
_cell.length_c   1.000
_cell.angle_alpha   90.00
_cell.angle_beta   90.00
_cell.angle_gamma   90.00
#
_symmetry.space_group_name_H-M   'P 1'
#
loop_
_entity.id
_entity.type
_entity.pdbx_description
1 polymer ?
#
loop_
_entity_poly.entity_id
_entity_poly.type
_entity_poly.pdbx_seq_one_letter_code
_entity_poly.pdbx_strand_id
1 'polypeptide(L)'
;MPRGSWGDAAAALRGARARRRRTTTVLTLVGTLLLGAAAGVAYAHAQTRDLTQALVRDVAAAARAQEAAGHDLDRAARDAAALLTALEEKAEGDPAATALRRSIDDARAQAAARVDLVPPDAHLGTLFFDVGAAQTYLDGSDDVLAGTSAAEAALEVAIEAAQTRYDEVVLKEARATAAQARAALDASLAAGEELLAGTEGAVADDEVRAGLRRAVDVAGALPGAPADGSLQATEASARSFAEARVAVDAALERVREEHEAWRAEQERLAAEEAARAAAELMSYQRAAGVPF
;
A
#
# COMPACT_ATOMS: atom_id res chain seq x y z
N MET A 1 79.00 80.46 -56.66
CA MET A 1 77.63 80.33 -56.09
C MET A 1 77.05 78.98 -56.50
N PRO A 2 76.99 77.99 -55.60
CA PRO A 2 76.38 76.70 -55.92
C PRO A 2 74.86 76.84 -55.81
N ARG A 3 74.16 76.63 -56.93
CA ARG A 3 72.70 76.45 -56.97
C ARG A 3 72.39 75.05 -56.45
N GLY A 4 72.43 74.92 -55.12
CA GLY A 4 72.05 73.71 -54.38
C GLY A 4 70.53 73.54 -54.33
N SER A 5 70.12 72.29 -54.48
CA SER A 5 68.81 71.79 -54.87
C SER A 5 67.71 71.89 -53.81
N TRP A 6 66.91 72.95 -53.88
CA TRP A 6 65.59 73.00 -53.21
C TRP A 6 64.59 71.97 -53.78
N GLY A 7 64.84 71.47 -55.00
CA GLY A 7 64.04 70.41 -55.64
C GLY A 7 64.16 69.04 -54.95
N ASP A 8 65.33 68.70 -54.41
CA ASP A 8 65.57 67.39 -53.79
C ASP A 8 64.93 67.30 -52.40
N ALA A 9 64.91 68.40 -51.64
CA ALA A 9 64.20 68.47 -50.35
C ALA A 9 62.67 68.34 -50.52
N ALA A 10 62.09 68.95 -51.56
CA ALA A 10 60.65 68.87 -51.85
C ALA A 10 60.24 67.49 -52.43
N ALA A 11 61.13 66.80 -53.14
CA ALA A 11 60.93 65.42 -53.57
C ALA A 11 61.04 64.44 -52.39
N ALA A 12 62.00 64.64 -51.48
CA ALA A 12 62.15 63.85 -50.27
C ALA A 12 60.93 63.97 -49.32
N LEU A 13 60.39 65.18 -49.13
CA LEU A 13 59.20 65.42 -48.30
C LEU A 13 57.91 64.84 -48.91
N ARG A 14 57.78 64.85 -50.24
CA ARG A 14 56.64 64.21 -50.94
C ARG A 14 56.74 62.69 -50.88
N GLY A 15 57.95 62.14 -51.04
CA GLY A 15 58.23 60.71 -50.84
C GLY A 15 57.95 60.25 -49.40
N ALA A 16 58.32 61.05 -48.40
CA ALA A 16 58.06 60.75 -46.99
C ALA A 16 56.56 60.79 -46.65
N ARG A 17 55.80 61.76 -47.18
CA ARG A 17 54.33 61.83 -46.99
C ARG A 17 53.58 60.71 -47.72
N ALA A 18 54.02 60.33 -48.92
CA ALA A 18 53.45 59.21 -49.66
C ALA A 18 53.72 57.86 -48.95
N ARG A 19 54.93 57.68 -48.41
CA ARG A 19 55.25 56.51 -47.57
C ARG A 19 54.43 56.48 -46.29
N ARG A 20 54.29 57.62 -45.59
CA ARG A 20 53.45 57.72 -44.38
C ARG A 20 52.00 57.38 -44.64
N ARG A 21 51.42 57.84 -45.76
CA ARG A 21 50.03 57.51 -46.15
C ARG A 21 49.87 56.03 -46.50
N ARG A 22 50.82 55.44 -47.23
CA ARG A 22 50.80 53.99 -47.52
C ARG A 22 50.95 53.14 -46.26
N THR A 23 51.82 53.50 -45.32
CA THR A 23 51.92 52.77 -44.05
C THR A 23 50.69 52.95 -43.18
N THR A 24 50.06 54.12 -43.14
CA THR A 24 48.79 54.28 -42.41
C THR A 24 47.68 53.43 -43.02
N THR A 25 47.48 53.47 -44.34
CA THR A 25 46.42 52.67 -45.00
C THR A 25 46.64 51.16 -44.83
N VAL A 26 47.89 50.68 -44.92
CA VAL A 26 48.20 49.26 -44.69
C VAL A 26 47.99 48.87 -43.22
N LEU A 27 48.36 49.72 -42.26
CA LEU A 27 48.12 49.47 -40.84
C LEU A 27 46.63 49.47 -40.49
N THR A 28 45.82 50.33 -41.12
CA THR A 28 44.37 50.33 -40.90
C THR A 28 43.72 49.06 -41.43
N LEU A 29 44.12 48.60 -42.63
CA LEU A 29 43.61 47.37 -43.26
C LEU A 29 43.97 46.11 -42.46
N VAL A 30 45.24 46.01 -42.01
CA VAL A 30 45.70 44.91 -41.15
C VAL A 30 44.98 44.96 -39.79
N GLY A 31 44.76 46.15 -39.23
CA GLY A 31 43.99 46.33 -38.00
C GLY A 31 42.55 45.83 -38.11
N THR A 32 41.84 46.18 -39.19
CA THR A 32 40.45 45.71 -39.43
C THR A 32 40.35 44.21 -39.69
N LEU A 33 41.34 43.60 -40.36
CA LEU A 33 41.37 42.15 -40.57
C LEU A 33 41.63 41.38 -39.27
N LEU A 34 42.54 41.88 -38.42
CA LEU A 34 42.81 41.28 -37.10
C LEU A 34 41.63 41.46 -36.14
N LEU A 35 40.94 42.61 -36.16
CA LEU A 35 39.71 42.84 -35.40
C LEU A 35 38.55 41.96 -35.89
N GLY A 36 38.41 41.76 -37.21
CA GLY A 36 37.40 40.87 -37.78
C GLY A 36 37.66 39.39 -37.43
N ALA A 37 38.91 38.93 -37.50
CA ALA A 37 39.28 37.58 -37.07
C ALA A 37 39.10 37.38 -35.56
N ALA A 38 39.50 38.37 -34.74
CA ALA A 38 39.29 38.33 -33.30
C ALA A 38 37.81 38.37 -32.92
N ALA A 39 36.97 39.14 -33.62
CA ALA A 39 35.53 39.19 -33.41
C ALA A 39 34.84 37.88 -33.85
N GLY A 40 35.28 37.26 -34.95
CA GLY A 40 34.78 35.96 -35.39
C GLY A 40 35.14 34.84 -34.43
N VAL A 41 36.37 34.82 -33.90
CA VAL A 41 36.80 33.88 -32.86
C VAL A 41 36.06 34.14 -31.55
N ALA A 42 35.86 35.39 -31.15
CA ALA A 42 35.11 35.74 -29.94
C ALA A 42 33.62 35.38 -30.05
N TYR A 43 33.00 35.57 -31.22
CA TYR A 43 31.61 35.18 -31.49
C TYR A 43 31.44 33.66 -31.51
N ALA A 44 32.32 32.94 -32.21
CA ALA A 44 32.34 31.48 -32.18
C ALA A 44 32.55 30.97 -30.74
N HIS A 45 33.42 31.60 -29.95
CA HIS A 45 33.66 31.23 -28.57
C HIS A 45 32.49 31.58 -27.63
N ALA A 46 31.77 32.67 -27.88
CA ALA A 46 30.55 33.02 -27.15
C ALA A 46 29.42 32.03 -27.48
N GLN A 47 29.22 31.71 -28.76
CA GLN A 47 28.22 30.75 -29.20
C GLN A 47 28.51 29.34 -28.67
N THR A 48 29.77 28.90 -28.64
CA THR A 48 30.14 27.62 -28.02
C THR A 48 29.90 27.66 -26.52
N ARG A 49 30.17 28.78 -25.82
CA ARG A 49 29.87 28.91 -24.39
C ARG A 49 28.38 28.81 -24.10
N ASP A 50 27.53 29.47 -24.88
CA ASP A 50 26.08 29.43 -24.69
C ASP A 50 25.54 28.00 -24.93
N LEU A 51 26.02 27.32 -25.97
CA LEU A 51 25.67 25.92 -26.26
C LEU A 51 26.15 24.97 -25.14
N THR A 52 27.39 25.14 -24.68
CA THR A 52 27.92 24.34 -23.56
C THR A 52 27.14 24.61 -22.27
N GLN A 53 26.76 25.85 -21.97
CA GLN A 53 25.94 26.17 -20.80
C GLN A 53 24.51 25.66 -20.90
N ALA A 54 23.93 25.62 -22.10
CA ALA A 54 22.63 24.98 -22.34
C ALA A 54 22.74 23.47 -22.10
N LEU A 55 23.73 22.82 -22.72
CA LEU A 55 23.95 21.38 -22.59
C LEU A 55 24.25 20.95 -21.15
N VAL A 56 25.02 21.72 -20.39
CA VAL A 56 25.26 21.46 -18.95
C VAL A 56 23.97 21.57 -18.14
N ARG A 57 23.10 22.54 -18.45
CA ARG A 57 21.80 22.67 -17.78
C ARG A 57 20.90 21.48 -18.10
N ASP A 58 20.89 21.02 -19.33
CA ASP A 58 20.07 19.89 -19.79
C ASP A 58 20.56 18.58 -19.17
N VAL A 59 21.88 18.32 -19.17
CA VAL A 59 22.49 17.16 -18.48
C VAL A 59 22.20 17.19 -16.97
N ALA A 60 22.32 18.36 -16.32
CA ALA A 60 22.01 18.49 -14.89
C ALA A 60 20.51 18.38 -14.58
N ALA A 61 19.63 18.67 -15.54
CA ALA A 61 18.20 18.43 -15.41
C ALA A 61 17.87 16.95 -15.57
N ALA A 62 18.46 16.28 -16.57
CA ALA A 62 18.32 14.84 -16.81
C ALA A 62 18.79 14.02 -15.59
N ALA A 63 19.95 14.35 -15.01
CA ALA A 63 20.48 13.68 -13.83
C ALA A 63 19.53 13.78 -12.62
N ARG A 64 18.96 14.97 -12.36
CA ARG A 64 17.98 15.18 -11.28
C ARG A 64 16.67 14.43 -11.54
N ALA A 65 16.21 14.36 -12.79
CA ALA A 65 15.03 13.59 -13.16
C ALA A 65 15.23 12.09 -12.94
N GLN A 66 16.42 11.56 -13.28
CA GLN A 66 16.78 10.17 -13.02
C GLN A 66 16.83 9.85 -11.52
N GLU A 67 17.43 10.73 -10.71
CA GLU A 67 17.49 10.58 -9.25
C GLU A 67 16.08 10.56 -8.63
N ALA A 68 15.21 11.51 -9.01
CA ALA A 68 13.83 11.55 -8.55
C ALA A 68 13.04 10.28 -8.93
N ALA A 69 13.13 9.85 -10.20
CA ALA A 69 12.48 8.63 -10.66
C ALA A 69 13.02 7.38 -9.94
N GLY A 70 14.29 7.38 -9.54
CA GLY A 70 14.87 6.27 -8.75
C GLY A 70 14.27 6.20 -7.36
N HIS A 71 14.14 7.35 -6.69
CA HIS A 71 13.51 7.42 -5.37
C HIS A 71 12.03 7.03 -5.39
N ASP A 72 11.29 7.37 -6.44
CA ASP A 72 9.89 6.99 -6.58
C ASP A 72 9.74 5.48 -6.82
N LEU A 73 10.58 4.88 -7.69
CA LEU A 73 10.61 3.43 -7.91
C LEU A 73 10.98 2.66 -6.62
N ASP A 74 11.95 3.15 -5.85
CA ASP A 74 12.34 2.56 -4.55
C ASP A 74 11.23 2.67 -3.49
N ARG A 75 10.41 3.73 -3.53
CA ARG A 75 9.23 3.86 -2.67
C ARG A 75 8.17 2.85 -3.08
N ALA A 76 7.83 2.79 -4.36
CA ALA A 76 6.84 1.85 -4.88
C ALA A 76 7.25 0.39 -4.62
N ALA A 77 8.53 0.04 -4.81
CA ALA A 77 9.03 -1.31 -4.55
C ALA A 77 8.96 -1.70 -3.07
N ARG A 78 9.08 -0.75 -2.14
CA ARG A 78 8.89 -0.98 -0.70
C ARG A 78 7.42 -1.20 -0.34
N ASP A 79 6.53 -0.39 -0.89
CA ASP A 79 5.08 -0.53 -0.65
C ASP A 79 4.57 -1.86 -1.23
N ALA A 80 5.03 -2.23 -2.43
CA ALA A 80 4.76 -3.53 -3.04
C ALA A 80 5.31 -4.70 -2.19
N ALA A 81 6.51 -4.57 -1.61
CA ALA A 81 7.07 -5.62 -0.76
C ALA A 81 6.25 -5.82 0.53
N ALA A 82 5.72 -4.75 1.12
CA ALA A 82 4.83 -4.86 2.28
C ALA A 82 3.52 -5.58 1.91
N LEU A 83 2.93 -5.25 0.76
CA LEU A 83 1.73 -5.92 0.25
C LEU A 83 1.99 -7.41 -0.04
N LEU A 84 3.14 -7.74 -0.62
CA LEU A 84 3.55 -9.12 -0.87
C LEU A 84 3.59 -9.93 0.43
N THR A 85 4.21 -9.39 1.49
CA THR A 85 4.26 -10.07 2.79
C THR A 85 2.85 -10.31 3.35
N ALA A 86 1.96 -9.31 3.28
CA ALA A 86 0.58 -9.46 3.75
C ALA A 86 -0.21 -10.50 2.93
N LEU A 87 0.01 -10.56 1.61
CA LEU A 87 -0.64 -11.53 0.74
C LEU A 87 -0.11 -12.96 0.96
N GLU A 88 1.20 -13.14 1.15
CA GLU A 88 1.78 -14.45 1.43
C GLU A 88 1.33 -15.02 2.78
N GLU A 89 1.14 -14.18 3.80
CA GLU A 89 0.57 -14.58 5.10
C GLU A 89 -0.88 -15.08 4.97
N LYS A 90 -1.65 -14.47 4.06
CA LYS A 90 -3.09 -14.74 3.88
C LYS A 90 -3.42 -15.78 2.82
N ALA A 91 -2.55 -15.95 1.82
CA ALA A 91 -2.81 -16.77 0.65
C ALA A 91 -1.52 -17.44 0.15
N GLU A 92 -1.03 -18.41 0.93
CA GLU A 92 0.17 -19.17 0.57
C GLU A 92 0.02 -19.81 -0.83
N GLY A 93 0.99 -19.53 -1.70
CA GLY A 93 1.00 -20.05 -3.08
C GLY A 93 0.12 -19.28 -4.08
N ASP A 94 -0.39 -18.10 -3.74
CA ASP A 94 -1.22 -17.32 -4.67
C ASP A 94 -0.42 -16.84 -5.90
N PRO A 95 -0.96 -17.00 -7.13
CA PRO A 95 -0.31 -16.52 -8.35
C PRO A 95 -0.10 -14.99 -8.36
N ALA A 96 -0.95 -14.19 -7.69
CA ALA A 96 -0.77 -12.75 -7.58
C ALA A 96 0.44 -12.39 -6.71
N ALA A 97 0.70 -13.12 -5.62
CA ALA A 97 1.91 -12.95 -4.82
C ALA A 97 3.17 -13.26 -5.65
N THR A 98 3.12 -14.33 -6.47
CA THR A 98 4.22 -14.68 -7.37
C THR A 98 4.46 -13.61 -8.43
N ALA A 99 3.39 -13.05 -9.01
CA ALA A 99 3.48 -11.97 -9.99
C ALA A 99 4.04 -10.67 -9.38
N LEU A 100 3.58 -10.30 -8.18
CA LEU A 100 4.06 -9.13 -7.45
C LEU A 100 5.54 -9.25 -7.08
N ARG A 101 5.97 -10.43 -6.59
CA ARG A 101 7.39 -10.70 -6.32
C ARG A 101 8.26 -10.48 -7.55
N ARG A 102 7.86 -11.06 -8.69
CA ARG A 102 8.59 -10.88 -9.96
C ARG A 102 8.68 -9.41 -10.36
N SER A 103 7.58 -8.66 -10.24
CA SER A 103 7.57 -7.22 -10.57
C SER A 103 8.47 -6.39 -9.65
N ILE A 104 8.55 -6.71 -8.35
CA ILE A 104 9.48 -6.07 -7.40
C ILE A 104 10.93 -6.38 -7.79
N ASP A 105 11.24 -7.63 -8.11
CA ASP A 105 12.59 -8.05 -8.50
C ASP A 105 13.02 -7.36 -9.82
N ASP A 106 12.12 -7.28 -10.80
CA ASP A 106 12.35 -6.56 -12.06
C ASP A 106 12.57 -5.06 -11.83
N ALA A 107 11.75 -4.42 -10.99
CA ALA A 107 11.90 -3.01 -10.62
C ALA A 107 13.25 -2.73 -9.92
N ARG A 108 13.66 -3.61 -9.00
CA ARG A 108 14.98 -3.51 -8.34
C ARG A 108 16.13 -3.70 -9.31
N ALA A 109 16.01 -4.64 -10.25
CA ALA A 109 17.03 -4.85 -11.29
C ALA A 109 17.17 -3.60 -12.19
N GLN A 110 16.05 -2.97 -12.56
CA GLN A 110 16.05 -1.71 -13.32
C GLN A 110 16.67 -0.55 -12.52
N ALA A 111 16.33 -0.42 -11.23
CA ALA A 111 16.93 0.58 -10.35
C ALA A 111 18.46 0.38 -10.22
N ALA A 112 18.92 -0.87 -10.11
CA ALA A 112 20.36 -1.18 -10.05
C ALA A 112 21.08 -0.83 -11.35
N ALA A 113 20.49 -1.13 -12.52
CA ALA A 113 21.06 -0.83 -13.83
C ALA A 113 21.26 0.69 -14.08
N ARG A 114 20.51 1.55 -13.37
CA ARG A 114 20.67 3.01 -13.43
C ARG A 114 21.99 3.51 -12.84
N VAL A 115 22.50 2.83 -11.80
CA VAL A 115 23.70 3.26 -11.08
C VAL A 115 24.94 3.19 -11.99
N ASP A 116 24.92 2.36 -13.03
CA ASP A 116 26.07 2.12 -13.91
C ASP A 116 26.22 3.12 -15.07
N LEU A 117 25.24 4.02 -15.30
CA LEU A 117 25.27 4.96 -16.44
C LEU A 117 25.99 6.27 -16.17
N VAL A 118 26.31 6.55 -14.91
CA VAL A 118 27.25 7.63 -14.56
C VAL A 118 28.61 6.96 -14.36
N PRO A 119 29.55 7.06 -15.31
CA PRO A 119 30.86 6.48 -15.11
C PRO A 119 31.45 7.10 -13.84
N PRO A 120 31.93 6.30 -12.87
CA PRO A 120 32.47 6.81 -11.61
C PRO A 120 33.64 7.78 -11.81
N ASP A 121 34.28 7.70 -12.99
CA ASP A 121 35.44 8.49 -13.40
C ASP A 121 35.10 9.59 -14.41
N ALA A 122 33.83 9.78 -14.78
CA ALA A 122 33.39 10.89 -15.62
C ALA A 122 33.44 12.18 -14.80
N HIS A 123 34.64 12.72 -14.64
CA HIS A 123 34.82 14.11 -14.23
C HIS A 123 34.00 14.95 -15.21
N LEU A 124 33.01 15.70 -14.72
CA LEU A 124 32.19 16.61 -15.54
C LEU A 124 33.03 17.38 -16.58
N GLY A 125 34.28 17.71 -16.23
CA GLY A 125 35.31 18.30 -17.09
C GLY A 125 35.66 17.58 -18.40
N THR A 126 35.50 16.26 -18.56
CA THR A 126 35.75 15.56 -19.85
C THR A 126 34.54 15.59 -20.77
N LEU A 127 33.32 15.54 -20.22
CA LEU A 127 32.07 15.77 -20.98
C LEU A 127 31.99 17.19 -21.55
N PHE A 128 32.64 18.17 -20.91
CA PHE A 128 32.72 19.56 -21.38
C PHE A 128 33.42 19.74 -22.74
N PHE A 129 34.27 18.79 -23.17
CA PHE A 129 35.05 18.92 -24.41
C PHE A 129 34.61 17.97 -25.53
N ASP A 130 33.67 17.06 -25.26
CA ASP A 130 33.19 16.09 -26.24
C ASP A 130 31.65 16.11 -26.33
N VAL A 131 31.15 16.86 -27.32
CA VAL A 131 29.73 16.97 -27.64
C VAL A 131 29.13 15.60 -28.00
N GLY A 132 29.91 14.70 -28.60
CA GLY A 132 29.46 13.34 -28.94
C GLY A 132 29.25 12.47 -27.71
N ALA A 133 30.13 12.57 -26.72
CA ALA A 133 29.98 11.89 -25.43
C ALA A 133 28.76 12.41 -24.66
N ALA A 134 28.52 13.72 -24.67
CA ALA A 134 27.34 14.32 -24.05
C ALA A 134 26.03 13.87 -24.71
N GLN A 135 25.99 13.76 -26.04
CA GLN A 135 24.79 13.31 -26.75
C GLN A 135 24.53 11.82 -26.52
N THR A 136 25.58 10.99 -26.50
CA THR A 136 25.47 9.56 -26.14
C THR A 136 24.93 9.38 -24.71
N TYR A 137 25.33 10.24 -23.77
CA TYR A 137 24.79 10.24 -22.41
C TYR A 137 23.31 10.64 -22.38
N LEU A 138 22.90 11.66 -23.15
CA LEU A 138 21.51 12.07 -23.24
C LEU A 138 20.62 10.97 -23.85
N ASP A 139 21.03 10.34 -24.94
CA ASP A 139 20.29 9.24 -25.57
C ASP A 139 20.17 8.05 -24.62
N GLY A 140 21.27 7.67 -23.93
CA GLY A 140 21.24 6.65 -22.90
C GLY A 140 20.35 7.04 -21.71
N SER A 141 20.25 8.33 -21.38
CA SER A 141 19.40 8.81 -20.30
C SER A 141 17.91 8.68 -20.64
N ASP A 142 17.53 8.91 -21.90
CA ASP A 142 16.16 8.77 -22.39
C ASP A 142 15.72 7.30 -22.37
N ASP A 143 16.57 6.37 -22.83
CA ASP A 143 16.30 4.92 -22.77
C ASP A 143 16.06 4.45 -21.33
N VAL A 144 16.81 5.01 -20.38
CA VAL A 144 16.76 4.65 -18.95
C VAL A 144 15.54 5.25 -18.26
N LEU A 145 15.17 6.48 -18.62
CA LEU A 145 13.91 7.07 -18.19
C LEU A 145 12.74 6.24 -18.73
N ALA A 146 12.74 5.88 -20.01
CA ALA A 146 11.71 5.05 -20.63
C ALA A 146 11.60 3.66 -19.96
N GLY A 147 12.71 2.98 -19.74
CA GLY A 147 12.74 1.67 -19.06
C GLY A 147 12.20 1.74 -17.64
N THR A 148 12.44 2.84 -16.93
CA THR A 148 11.95 3.02 -15.55
C THR A 148 10.49 3.39 -15.51
N SER A 149 10.03 4.27 -16.39
CA SER A 149 8.59 4.54 -16.52
C SER A 149 7.81 3.26 -16.88
N ALA A 150 8.39 2.37 -17.70
CA ALA A 150 7.79 1.07 -17.97
C ALA A 150 7.78 0.14 -16.74
N ALA A 151 8.86 0.14 -15.94
CA ALA A 151 8.94 -0.64 -14.70
C ALA A 151 7.96 -0.13 -13.63
N GLU A 152 7.85 1.19 -13.48
CA GLU A 152 6.90 1.85 -12.59
C GLU A 152 5.45 1.50 -12.97
N ALA A 153 5.09 1.63 -14.25
CA ALA A 153 3.76 1.25 -14.73
C ALA A 153 3.45 -0.24 -14.52
N ALA A 154 4.43 -1.13 -14.75
CA ALA A 154 4.26 -2.56 -14.50
C ALA A 154 4.05 -2.85 -13.00
N LEU A 155 4.76 -2.13 -12.12
CA LEU A 155 4.65 -2.26 -10.68
C LEU A 155 3.30 -1.74 -10.17
N GLU A 156 2.81 -0.62 -10.67
CA GLU A 156 1.48 -0.11 -10.34
C GLU A 156 0.37 -1.13 -10.68
N VAL A 157 0.41 -1.71 -11.88
CA VAL A 157 -0.54 -2.75 -12.30
C VAL A 157 -0.46 -3.99 -11.39
N ALA A 158 0.75 -4.40 -11.00
CA ALA A 158 0.95 -5.53 -10.10
C ALA A 158 0.43 -5.23 -8.68
N ILE A 159 0.61 -4.01 -8.17
CA ILE A 159 0.08 -3.56 -6.88
C ILE A 159 -1.45 -3.61 -6.90
N GLU A 160 -2.10 -3.06 -7.94
CA GLU A 160 -3.57 -3.04 -8.05
C GLU A 160 -4.15 -4.47 -8.10
N ALA A 161 -3.54 -5.35 -8.88
CA ALA A 161 -3.95 -6.76 -8.94
C ALA A 161 -3.80 -7.48 -7.60
N ALA A 162 -2.70 -7.23 -6.88
CA ALA A 162 -2.46 -7.82 -5.56
C ALA A 162 -3.40 -7.26 -4.49
N GLN A 163 -3.72 -5.96 -4.51
CA GLN A 163 -4.71 -5.34 -3.62
C GLN A 163 -6.09 -5.95 -3.83
N THR A 164 -6.54 -6.04 -5.08
CA THR A 164 -7.82 -6.68 -5.43
C THR A 164 -7.86 -8.11 -4.90
N ARG A 165 -6.76 -8.85 -5.06
CA ARG A 165 -6.68 -10.24 -4.60
C ARG A 165 -6.70 -10.35 -3.07
N TYR A 166 -5.97 -9.47 -2.38
CA TYR A 166 -5.98 -9.40 -0.93
C TYR A 166 -7.39 -9.13 -0.40
N ASP A 167 -8.11 -8.17 -0.98
CA ASP A 167 -9.48 -7.84 -0.59
C ASP A 167 -10.44 -9.02 -0.79
N GLU A 168 -10.30 -9.78 -1.88
CA GLU A 168 -11.06 -11.01 -2.11
C GLU A 168 -10.82 -12.08 -1.04
N VAL A 169 -9.55 -12.28 -0.65
CA VAL A 169 -9.15 -13.27 0.36
C VAL A 169 -9.72 -12.88 1.72
N VAL A 170 -9.54 -11.63 2.13
CA VAL A 170 -10.06 -11.11 3.40
C VAL A 170 -11.59 -11.19 3.44
N LEU A 171 -12.27 -10.83 2.35
CA LEU A 171 -13.72 -10.96 2.25
C LEU A 171 -14.17 -12.44 2.34
N LYS A 172 -13.44 -13.36 1.73
CA LYS A 172 -13.73 -14.80 1.82
C LYS A 172 -13.55 -15.32 3.26
N GLU A 173 -12.49 -14.91 3.95
CA GLU A 173 -12.29 -15.24 5.37
C GLU A 173 -13.43 -14.71 6.23
N ALA A 174 -13.79 -13.44 6.08
CA ALA A 174 -14.88 -12.82 6.82
C ALA A 174 -16.22 -13.55 6.58
N ARG A 175 -16.52 -13.96 5.34
CA ARG A 175 -17.71 -14.76 5.02
C ARG A 175 -17.70 -16.13 5.69
N ALA A 176 -16.54 -16.79 5.75
CA ALA A 176 -16.39 -18.06 6.45
C ALA A 176 -16.63 -17.90 7.96
N THR A 177 -16.07 -16.86 8.57
CA THR A 177 -16.31 -16.54 10.00
C THR A 177 -17.78 -16.23 10.26
N ALA A 178 -18.43 -15.43 9.41
CA ALA A 178 -19.86 -15.14 9.52
C ALA A 178 -20.72 -16.42 9.43
N ALA A 179 -20.41 -17.32 8.48
CA ALA A 179 -21.10 -18.59 8.34
C ALA A 179 -20.92 -19.51 9.55
N GLN A 180 -19.71 -19.57 10.12
CA GLN A 180 -19.43 -20.33 11.35
C GLN A 180 -20.19 -19.75 12.56
N ALA A 181 -20.19 -18.42 12.71
CA ALA A 181 -20.93 -17.75 13.77
C ALA A 181 -22.43 -17.98 13.65
N ARG A 182 -22.97 -17.94 12.42
CA ARG A 182 -24.37 -18.25 12.14
C ARG A 182 -24.72 -19.70 12.48
N ALA A 183 -23.92 -20.66 12.02
CA ALA A 183 -24.17 -22.08 12.31
C ALA A 183 -24.14 -22.37 13.83
N ALA A 184 -23.24 -21.71 14.56
CA ALA A 184 -23.20 -21.82 16.01
C ALA A 184 -24.43 -21.17 16.68
N LEU A 185 -24.90 -20.03 16.19
CA LEU A 185 -26.15 -19.43 16.65
C LEU A 185 -27.34 -20.35 16.38
N ASP A 186 -27.46 -20.91 15.17
CA ASP A 186 -28.55 -21.81 14.80
C ASP A 186 -28.59 -23.07 15.71
N ALA A 187 -27.42 -23.59 16.11
CA ALA A 187 -27.34 -24.68 17.09
C ALA A 187 -27.86 -24.27 18.49
N SER A 188 -27.50 -23.08 18.98
CA SER A 188 -28.02 -22.53 20.25
C SER A 188 -29.53 -22.26 20.18
N LEU A 189 -30.05 -21.78 19.04
CA LEU A 189 -31.48 -21.59 18.83
C LEU A 189 -32.24 -22.91 18.93
N ALA A 190 -31.78 -23.95 18.23
CA ALA A 190 -32.39 -25.29 18.29
C ALA A 190 -32.39 -25.87 19.72
N ALA A 191 -31.28 -25.73 20.45
CA ALA A 191 -31.20 -26.13 21.85
C ALA A 191 -32.15 -25.33 22.75
N GLY A 192 -32.33 -24.03 22.46
CA GLY A 192 -33.29 -23.14 23.12
C GLY A 192 -34.73 -23.62 22.96
N GLU A 193 -35.12 -23.93 21.73
CA GLU A 193 -36.45 -24.44 21.41
C GLU A 193 -36.72 -25.81 22.07
N GLU A 194 -35.75 -26.73 22.00
CA GLU A 194 -35.84 -28.05 22.65
C GLU A 194 -36.00 -27.91 24.17
N LEU A 195 -35.20 -27.06 24.82
CA LEU A 195 -35.29 -26.84 26.26
C LEU A 195 -36.62 -26.20 26.66
N LEU A 196 -37.13 -25.23 25.89
CA LEU A 196 -38.42 -24.60 26.15
C LEU A 196 -39.59 -25.60 26.08
N ALA A 197 -39.53 -26.56 25.16
CA ALA A 197 -40.50 -27.64 25.04
C ALA A 197 -40.37 -28.66 26.18
N GLY A 198 -39.14 -29.06 26.52
CA GLY A 198 -38.88 -30.04 27.59
C GLY A 198 -39.18 -29.54 29.01
N THR A 199 -39.20 -28.23 29.22
CA THR A 199 -39.41 -27.60 30.54
C THR A 199 -40.82 -27.03 30.74
N GLU A 200 -41.76 -27.33 29.84
CA GLU A 200 -43.13 -26.85 29.98
C GLU A 200 -43.80 -27.38 31.26
N GLY A 201 -44.25 -26.46 32.12
CA GLY A 201 -44.84 -26.78 33.43
C GLY A 201 -43.85 -27.24 34.50
N ALA A 202 -42.55 -27.32 34.18
CA ALA A 202 -41.49 -27.83 35.07
C ALA A 202 -40.49 -26.74 35.50
N VAL A 203 -40.76 -25.48 35.21
CA VAL A 203 -40.02 -24.32 35.73
C VAL A 203 -41.05 -23.42 36.38
N ALA A 204 -40.82 -23.07 37.64
CA ALA A 204 -41.79 -22.31 38.43
C ALA A 204 -41.88 -20.83 38.01
N ASP A 205 -40.77 -20.27 37.50
CA ASP A 205 -40.69 -18.90 37.03
C ASP A 205 -40.96 -18.79 35.52
N ASP A 206 -42.18 -18.38 35.17
CA ASP A 206 -42.57 -18.11 33.79
C ASP A 206 -41.76 -16.95 33.16
N GLU A 207 -41.23 -16.02 33.96
CA GLU A 207 -40.39 -14.92 33.45
C GLU A 207 -39.05 -15.43 32.92
N VAL A 208 -38.48 -16.48 33.53
CA VAL A 208 -37.22 -17.09 33.08
C VAL A 208 -37.41 -17.78 31.72
N ARG A 209 -38.50 -18.55 31.55
CA ARG A 209 -38.87 -19.12 30.24
C ARG A 209 -39.19 -18.04 29.20
N ALA A 210 -39.90 -16.97 29.60
CA ALA A 210 -40.16 -15.83 28.73
C ALA A 210 -38.88 -15.08 28.34
N GLY A 211 -37.86 -15.07 29.22
CA GLY A 211 -36.52 -14.58 28.93
C GLY A 211 -35.85 -15.35 27.80
N LEU A 212 -35.81 -16.68 27.90
CA LEU A 212 -35.26 -17.54 26.84
C LEU A 212 -36.04 -17.39 25.53
N ARG A 213 -37.38 -17.37 25.58
CA ARG A 213 -38.21 -17.17 24.38
C ARG A 213 -37.88 -15.85 23.68
N ARG A 214 -37.78 -14.74 24.42
CA ARG A 214 -37.38 -13.45 23.86
C ARG A 214 -35.98 -13.49 23.23
N ALA A 215 -35.02 -14.15 23.89
CA ALA A 215 -33.66 -14.28 23.34
C ALA A 215 -33.66 -15.05 22.02
N VAL A 216 -34.39 -16.18 21.95
CA VAL A 216 -34.57 -16.98 20.73
C VAL A 216 -35.27 -16.17 19.64
N ASP A 217 -36.35 -15.46 19.95
CA ASP A 217 -37.09 -14.65 18.98
C ASP A 217 -36.23 -13.52 18.39
N VAL A 218 -35.51 -12.77 19.25
CA VAL A 218 -34.62 -11.67 18.83
C VAL A 218 -33.49 -12.21 17.96
N ALA A 219 -32.88 -13.32 18.35
CA ALA A 219 -31.77 -13.91 17.61
C ALA A 219 -32.22 -14.57 16.29
N GLY A 220 -33.40 -15.20 16.28
CA GLY A 220 -34.02 -15.78 15.09
C GLY A 220 -34.44 -14.73 14.06
N ALA A 221 -34.70 -13.49 14.49
CA ALA A 221 -35.00 -12.36 13.61
C ALA A 221 -33.75 -11.78 12.90
N LEU A 222 -32.53 -12.20 13.27
CA LEU A 222 -31.32 -11.69 12.62
C LEU A 222 -31.23 -12.16 11.15
N PRO A 223 -30.94 -11.24 10.21
CA PRO A 223 -30.81 -11.57 8.80
C PRO A 223 -29.67 -12.57 8.58
N GLY A 224 -29.85 -13.53 7.67
CA GLY A 224 -28.86 -14.59 7.44
C GLY A 224 -27.59 -14.15 6.69
N ALA A 225 -27.69 -13.15 5.82
CA ALA A 225 -26.56 -12.61 5.05
C ALA A 225 -26.58 -11.07 5.05
N PRO A 226 -25.41 -10.41 4.98
CA PRO A 226 -25.32 -8.96 4.85
C PRO A 226 -25.92 -8.49 3.52
N ALA A 227 -26.55 -7.31 3.53
CA ALA A 227 -27.30 -6.81 2.38
C ALA A 227 -26.43 -6.41 1.17
N ASP A 228 -25.25 -5.83 1.41
CA ASP A 228 -24.36 -5.33 0.35
C ASP A 228 -23.15 -6.23 0.08
N GLY A 229 -22.98 -7.30 0.86
CA GLY A 229 -21.88 -8.25 0.71
C GLY A 229 -20.49 -7.68 0.96
N SER A 230 -20.38 -6.47 1.53
CA SER A 230 -19.12 -5.81 1.85
C SER A 230 -18.40 -6.50 3.01
N LEU A 231 -17.08 -6.27 3.12
CA LEU A 231 -16.28 -6.79 4.23
C LEU A 231 -16.83 -6.33 5.58
N GLN A 232 -17.04 -5.02 5.73
CA GLN A 232 -17.53 -4.43 6.97
C GLN A 232 -18.91 -4.97 7.37
N ALA A 233 -19.85 -5.11 6.41
CA ALA A 233 -21.17 -5.67 6.70
C ALA A 233 -21.10 -7.15 7.08
N THR A 234 -20.18 -7.91 6.47
CA THR A 234 -19.94 -9.32 6.78
C THR A 234 -19.39 -9.50 8.20
N GLU A 235 -18.38 -8.71 8.58
CA GLU A 235 -17.82 -8.71 9.93
C GLU A 235 -18.84 -8.26 10.99
N ALA A 236 -19.63 -7.22 10.69
CA ALA A 236 -20.71 -6.77 11.56
C ALA A 236 -21.74 -7.88 11.78
N SER A 237 -22.13 -8.60 10.71
CA SER A 237 -23.05 -9.74 10.81
C SER A 237 -22.47 -10.86 11.68
N ALA A 238 -21.20 -11.22 11.48
CA ALA A 238 -20.51 -12.22 12.30
C ALA A 238 -20.54 -11.86 13.79
N ARG A 239 -20.26 -10.59 14.12
CA ARG A 239 -20.31 -10.08 15.49
C ARG A 239 -21.72 -10.15 16.08
N SER A 240 -22.73 -9.69 15.35
CA SER A 240 -24.12 -9.77 15.80
C SER A 240 -24.59 -11.20 16.03
N PHE A 241 -24.19 -12.17 15.19
CA PHE A 241 -24.50 -13.58 15.43
C PHE A 241 -23.82 -14.11 16.69
N ALA A 242 -22.55 -13.76 16.93
CA ALA A 242 -21.82 -14.17 18.13
C ALA A 242 -22.43 -13.57 19.41
N GLU A 243 -22.79 -12.29 19.41
CA GLU A 243 -23.45 -11.61 20.53
C GLU A 243 -24.82 -12.21 20.83
N ALA A 244 -25.63 -12.46 19.79
CA ALA A 244 -26.93 -13.10 19.93
C ALA A 244 -26.80 -14.53 20.48
N ARG A 245 -25.79 -15.29 20.02
CA ARG A 245 -25.50 -16.62 20.56
C ARG A 245 -25.21 -16.56 22.05
N VAL A 246 -24.33 -15.65 22.48
CA VAL A 246 -24.01 -15.48 23.92
C VAL A 246 -25.25 -15.15 24.74
N ALA A 247 -26.14 -14.31 24.21
CA ALA A 247 -27.40 -14.00 24.89
C ALA A 247 -28.34 -15.20 25.00
N VAL A 248 -28.46 -16.02 23.94
CA VAL A 248 -29.25 -17.26 23.95
C VAL A 248 -28.64 -18.29 24.91
N ASP A 249 -27.32 -18.50 24.86
CA ASP A 249 -26.60 -19.44 25.74
C ASP A 249 -26.75 -19.05 27.22
N ALA A 250 -26.69 -17.75 27.54
CA ALA A 250 -26.91 -17.27 28.90
C ALA A 250 -28.36 -17.47 29.37
N ALA A 251 -29.35 -17.29 28.50
CA ALA A 251 -30.75 -17.53 28.83
C ALA A 251 -31.07 -19.03 28.97
N LEU A 252 -30.45 -19.87 28.14
CA LEU A 252 -30.48 -21.33 28.22
C LEU A 252 -30.01 -21.81 29.59
N GLU A 253 -28.87 -21.30 30.06
CA GLU A 253 -28.30 -21.72 31.33
C GLU A 253 -29.22 -21.38 32.52
N ARG A 254 -29.82 -20.19 32.53
CA ARG A 254 -30.79 -19.82 33.57
C ARG A 254 -32.00 -20.75 33.61
N VAL A 255 -32.52 -21.16 32.45
CA VAL A 255 -33.65 -22.12 32.40
C VAL A 255 -33.21 -23.49 32.91
N ARG A 256 -31.97 -23.93 32.65
CA ARG A 256 -31.44 -25.19 33.19
C ARG A 256 -31.29 -25.16 34.71
N GLU A 257 -30.73 -24.07 35.25
CA GLU A 257 -30.58 -23.85 36.70
C GLU A 257 -31.95 -23.91 37.40
N GLU A 258 -32.95 -23.21 36.88
CA GLU A 258 -34.31 -23.22 37.43
C GLU A 258 -34.99 -24.59 37.29
N HIS A 259 -34.78 -25.29 36.19
CA HIS A 259 -35.32 -26.63 36.00
C HIS A 259 -34.68 -27.66 36.96
N GLU A 260 -33.38 -27.53 37.24
CA GLU A 260 -32.69 -28.31 38.26
C GLU A 260 -33.22 -28.02 39.66
N ALA A 261 -33.42 -26.75 40.00
CA ALA A 261 -34.04 -26.35 41.27
C ALA A 261 -35.45 -26.93 41.42
N TRP A 262 -36.26 -26.89 40.36
CA TRP A 262 -37.58 -27.50 40.35
C TRP A 262 -37.51 -29.03 40.57
N ARG A 263 -36.60 -29.74 39.89
CA ARG A 263 -36.44 -31.20 40.08
C ARG A 263 -36.08 -31.55 41.51
N ALA A 264 -35.13 -30.82 42.11
CA ALA A 264 -34.74 -31.02 43.50
C ALA A 264 -35.92 -30.78 44.46
N GLU A 265 -36.77 -29.79 44.19
CA GLU A 265 -37.97 -29.53 44.99
C GLU A 265 -39.01 -30.65 44.86
N GLN A 266 -39.24 -31.18 43.65
CA GLN A 266 -40.13 -32.34 43.46
C GLN A 266 -39.63 -33.57 44.21
N GLU A 267 -38.32 -33.83 44.19
CA GLU A 267 -37.70 -34.93 44.95
C GLU A 267 -37.86 -34.73 46.47
N ARG A 268 -37.68 -33.49 46.96
CA ARG A 268 -37.90 -33.16 48.37
C ARG A 268 -39.35 -33.42 48.78
N LEU A 269 -40.32 -32.96 47.99
CA LEU A 269 -41.75 -33.16 48.26
C LEU A 269 -42.12 -34.65 48.26
N ALA A 270 -41.63 -35.43 47.29
CA ALA A 270 -41.84 -36.87 47.24
C ALA A 270 -41.25 -37.59 48.47
N ALA A 271 -40.06 -37.19 48.92
CA ALA A 271 -39.45 -37.73 50.13
C ALA A 271 -40.24 -37.39 51.40
N GLU A 272 -40.79 -36.17 51.49
CA GLU A 272 -41.66 -35.77 52.61
C GLU A 272 -42.97 -36.55 52.64
N GLU A 273 -43.60 -36.76 51.48
CA GLU A 273 -44.81 -37.58 51.37
C GLU A 273 -44.54 -39.03 51.76
N ALA A 274 -43.42 -39.61 51.30
CA ALA A 274 -43.00 -40.95 51.68
C ALA A 274 -42.74 -41.07 53.20
N ALA A 275 -42.10 -40.06 53.80
CA ALA A 275 -41.87 -40.01 55.24
C ALA A 275 -43.17 -39.90 56.04
N ARG A 276 -44.13 -39.08 55.58
CA ARG A 276 -45.47 -38.97 56.19
C ARG A 276 -46.22 -40.29 56.12
N ALA A 277 -46.25 -40.94 54.96
CA ALA A 277 -46.89 -42.25 54.79
C ALA A 277 -46.27 -43.32 55.70
N ALA A 278 -44.94 -43.34 55.84
CA ALA A 278 -44.25 -44.26 56.75
C ALA A 278 -44.59 -43.98 58.23
N ALA A 279 -44.67 -42.71 58.62
CA ALA A 279 -45.05 -42.33 59.99
C ALA A 279 -46.51 -42.71 60.31
N GLU A 280 -47.43 -42.52 59.36
CA GLU A 280 -48.82 -42.95 59.50
C GLU A 280 -48.93 -44.47 59.66
N LEU A 281 -48.22 -45.25 58.82
CA LEU A 281 -48.19 -46.71 58.93
C LEU A 281 -47.69 -47.16 60.31
N MET A 282 -46.60 -46.58 60.80
CA MET A 282 -46.09 -46.86 62.14
C MET A 282 -47.09 -46.49 63.25
N SER A 283 -47.84 -45.39 63.07
CA SER A 283 -48.89 -45.01 64.01
C SER A 283 -50.02 -46.04 64.07
N TYR A 284 -50.44 -46.58 62.92
CA TYR A 284 -51.45 -47.65 62.83
C TYR A 284 -50.96 -48.96 63.44
N GLN A 285 -49.71 -49.37 63.17
CA GLN A 285 -49.13 -50.59 63.74
C GLN A 285 -49.05 -50.51 65.27
N ARG A 286 -48.66 -49.35 65.81
CA ARG A 286 -48.64 -49.09 67.25
C ARG A 286 -50.05 -49.15 67.85
N ALA A 287 -51.04 -48.56 67.18
CA ALA A 287 -52.44 -48.60 67.63
C ALA A 287 -53.04 -50.02 67.60
N ALA A 288 -52.60 -50.86 66.66
CA ALA A 288 -53.05 -52.25 66.54
C ALA A 288 -52.39 -53.22 67.55
N GLY A 289 -51.46 -52.76 68.38
CA GLY A 289 -50.76 -53.59 69.37
C GLY A 289 -49.83 -54.64 68.75
N VAL A 290 -49.40 -54.45 67.50
CA VAL A 290 -48.42 -55.32 66.86
C VAL A 290 -47.06 -55.01 67.48
N PRO A 291 -46.42 -55.95 68.19
CA PRO A 291 -45.09 -55.73 68.73
C PRO A 291 -44.10 -55.54 67.57
N PHE A 292 -43.26 -54.50 67.67
CA PHE A 292 -42.19 -54.19 66.72
C PHE A 292 -41.19 -55.34 66.57
#